data_AF-A0A947HCB6-F1
#
_entry.id   AF-A0A947HCB6-F1
#
_cell.length_a   1.000
_cell.length_b   1.000
_cell.length_c   1.000
_cell.angle_alpha   90.00
_cell.angle_beta   90.00
_cell.angle_gamma   90.00
#
_symmetry.space_group_name_H-M   'P 1'
#
loop_
_entity.id
_entity.type
_entity.pdbx_description
1 polymer ?
#
loop_
_entity_poly.entity_id
_entity_poly.type
_entity_poly.pdbx_seq_one_letter_code
_entity_poly.pdbx_strand_id
1 'polypeptide(L)'
;MSKKRSYEVLEPEEFSPEQMVAIEAQIAQAEADLQTDEVRINFRWQKNQLDLIKRAADQIGIPYQTYMKDVLFRQAVEDVKAFQSLTNGLK
;
A
#
# COMPACT_ATOMS: atom_id res chain seq x y z
N MET A 1 -2.58 36.67 -7.46
CA MET A 1 -2.36 36.95 -6.02
C MET A 1 -2.01 35.64 -5.33
N SER A 2 -0.79 35.52 -4.79
CA SER A 2 -0.34 34.29 -4.12
C SER A 2 -0.93 34.24 -2.70
N LYS A 3 -1.74 33.22 -2.40
CA LYS A 3 -2.25 32.97 -1.03
C LYS A 3 -1.05 32.61 -0.15
N LYS A 4 -0.56 33.55 0.65
CA LYS A 4 0.43 33.28 1.69
C LYS A 4 -0.20 32.30 2.68
N ARG A 5 0.23 31.04 2.66
CA ARG A 5 -0.12 30.08 3.69
C ARG A 5 0.54 30.54 4.99
N SER A 6 -0.26 30.82 6.01
CA SER A 6 0.20 31.11 7.36
C SER A 6 0.58 29.79 8.03
N TYR A 7 1.80 29.70 8.55
CA TYR A 7 2.21 28.59 9.38
C TYR A 7 2.68 29.15 10.72
N GLU A 8 2.37 28.42 11.78
CA GLU A 8 2.91 28.63 13.11
C GLU A 8 4.10 27.70 13.28
N VAL A 9 5.27 28.26 13.59
CA VAL A 9 6.47 27.47 13.87
C VAL A 9 6.43 27.13 15.35
N LEU A 10 6.18 25.86 15.66
CA LEU A 10 6.21 25.38 17.03
C LEU A 10 7.66 25.29 17.52
N GLU A 11 7.87 25.65 18.79
CA GLU A 11 9.15 25.45 19.46
C GLU A 11 9.40 23.95 19.70
N PRO A 12 10.67 23.50 19.72
CA PRO A 12 10.99 22.11 20.01
C PRO A 12 10.48 21.74 21.41
N GLU A 13 9.61 20.74 21.48
CA GLU A 13 9.11 20.22 22.75
C GLU A 13 10.19 19.31 23.38
N GLU A 14 10.56 19.59 24.64
CA GLU A 14 11.47 18.74 25.40
C GLU A 14 10.70 17.55 25.96
N PHE A 15 10.95 16.36 25.40
CA PHE A 15 10.35 15.13 25.87
C PHE A 15 11.08 14.58 27.09
N SER A 16 10.32 13.98 28.01
CA SER A 16 10.91 13.23 29.10
C SER A 16 11.70 12.01 28.57
N PRO A 17 12.67 11.49 29.33
CA PRO A 17 13.42 10.29 28.92
C PRO A 17 12.52 9.08 28.59
N GLU A 18 11.39 8.94 29.28
CA GLU A 18 10.42 7.87 29.04
C GLU A 18 9.65 8.07 27.73
N GLN A 19 9.30 9.32 27.41
CA GLN A 19 8.64 9.68 26.16
C GLN A 19 9.57 9.49 24.96
N MET A 20 10.85 9.83 25.11
CA MET A 20 11.87 9.60 24.09
C MET A 20 12.00 8.13 23.71
N VAL A 21 12.05 7.23 24.71
CA VAL A 21 12.11 5.77 24.46
C VAL A 21 10.86 5.28 23.72
N ALA A 22 9.67 5.77 24.09
CA ALA A 22 8.43 5.39 23.42
C ALA A 22 8.37 5.89 21.97
N ILE A 23 8.84 7.12 21.73
CA ILE A 23 8.93 7.72 20.39
C ILE A 23 9.93 6.95 19.53
N GLU A 24 11.12 6.65 20.06
CA GLU A 24 12.13 5.86 19.35
C GLU A 24 11.62 4.47 18.99
N ALA A 25 10.89 3.80 19.89
CA ALA A 25 10.26 2.51 19.59
C ALA A 25 9.21 2.61 18.48
N GLN A 26 8.41 3.67 18.45
CA GLN A 26 7.43 3.91 17.38
C GLN A 26 8.09 4.22 16.05
N ILE A 27 9.16 5.02 16.04
CA ILE A 27 9.95 5.31 14.84
C ILE A 27 10.58 4.01 14.31
N ALA A 28 11.21 3.22 15.19
CA ALA A 28 11.81 1.95 14.80
C ALA A 28 10.79 0.95 14.24
N GLN A 29 9.59 0.88 14.82
CA GLN A 29 8.51 0.04 14.28
C GLN A 29 8.04 0.53 12.91
N ALA A 30 7.83 1.83 12.74
CA ALA A 30 7.43 2.40 11.46
C ALA A 30 8.52 2.21 10.38
N GLU A 31 9.80 2.34 10.74
CA GLU A 31 10.91 2.05 9.85
C GLU A 31 10.98 0.56 9.48
N ALA A 32 10.74 -0.34 10.44
CA ALA A 32 10.66 -1.77 10.18
C ALA A 32 9.47 -2.13 9.26
N ASP A 33 8.32 -1.48 9.46
CA ASP A 33 7.14 -1.64 8.62
C ASP A 33 7.39 -1.11 7.19
N LEU A 34 8.15 -0.02 7.05
CA LEU A 34 8.59 0.53 5.76
C LEU A 34 9.68 -0.32 5.08
N GLN A 35 10.49 -1.04 5.86
CA GLN A 35 11.51 -1.98 5.39
C GLN A 35 10.93 -3.35 4.99
N THR A 36 9.61 -3.49 4.90
CA THR A 36 8.96 -4.73 4.45
C THR A 36 9.58 -5.23 3.15
N ASP A 37 10.08 -6.48 3.21
CA ASP A 37 10.83 -7.16 2.17
C ASP A 37 10.18 -6.99 0.79
N GLU A 38 10.80 -6.21 -0.08
CA GLU A 38 10.31 -6.02 -1.44
C GLU A 38 10.46 -7.34 -2.21
N VAL A 39 9.43 -8.18 -2.19
CA VAL A 39 9.43 -9.46 -2.92
C VAL A 39 9.14 -9.20 -4.40
N ARG A 40 10.15 -9.45 -5.24
CA ARG A 40 10.00 -9.38 -6.70
C ARG A 40 9.49 -10.69 -7.26
N ILE A 41 8.34 -10.62 -7.92
CA ILE A 41 7.72 -11.75 -8.63
C ILE A 41 7.87 -11.56 -10.14
N ASN A 42 8.19 -12.64 -10.85
CA ASN A 42 8.33 -12.65 -12.30
C ASN A 42 7.32 -13.63 -12.91
N PHE A 43 6.51 -13.16 -13.85
CA PHE A 43 5.55 -13.99 -14.58
C PHE A 43 5.89 -14.04 -16.06
N ARG A 44 5.65 -15.21 -16.68
CA ARG A 44 5.68 -15.35 -18.14
C ARG A 44 4.27 -15.19 -18.67
N TRP A 45 4.09 -14.22 -19.57
CA TRP A 45 2.80 -13.92 -20.18
C TRP A 45 2.86 -14.22 -21.67
N GLN A 46 1.73 -14.69 -22.22
CA GLN A 46 1.54 -14.66 -23.66
C GLN A 46 1.31 -13.20 -24.10
N LYS A 47 1.75 -12.88 -25.32
CA LYS A 47 1.69 -11.49 -25.82
C LYS A 47 0.27 -10.91 -25.81
N ASN A 48 -0.70 -11.69 -26.28
CA ASN A 48 -2.11 -11.31 -26.32
C ASN A 48 -2.68 -11.00 -24.93
N GLN A 49 -2.27 -11.73 -23.88
CA GLN A 49 -2.70 -11.48 -22.51
C GLN A 49 -2.13 -10.15 -22.00
N LEU A 50 -0.83 -9.90 -22.21
CA LEU A 50 -0.20 -8.66 -21.80
C LEU A 50 -0.76 -7.44 -22.55
N ASP A 51 -1.06 -7.59 -23.84
CA ASP A 51 -1.64 -6.53 -24.65
C ASP A 51 -3.04 -6.14 -24.16
N LEU A 52 -3.85 -7.10 -23.72
CA LEU A 52 -5.15 -6.83 -23.10
C LEU A 52 -4.99 -6.05 -21.78
N ILE A 53 -4.08 -6.48 -20.92
CA ILE A 53 -3.80 -5.81 -19.63
C ILE A 53 -3.37 -4.36 -19.86
N LYS A 54 -2.48 -4.12 -20.83
CA LYS A 54 -2.03 -2.77 -21.19
C LYS A 54 -3.18 -1.90 -21.66
N ARG A 55 -4.04 -2.40 -22.55
CA ARG A 55 -5.22 -1.66 -23.01
C ARG A 55 -6.17 -1.31 -21.87
N ALA A 56 -6.40 -2.23 -20.94
CA ALA A 56 -7.23 -1.97 -19.76
C ALA A 56 -6.61 -0.88 -18.86
N ALA A 57 -5.30 -0.96 -18.62
CA ALA A 57 -4.57 0.04 -17.84
C ALA A 57 -4.59 1.42 -18.49
N ASP A 58 -4.42 1.49 -19.82
CA ASP A 58 -4.49 2.72 -20.60
C ASP A 58 -5.88 3.38 -20.50
N GLN A 59 -6.96 2.58 -20.57
CA GLN A 59 -8.33 3.08 -20.43
C GLN A 59 -8.62 3.64 -19.03
N ILE A 60 -7.97 3.09 -17.99
CA ILE A 60 -8.10 3.56 -16.60
C ILE A 60 -7.13 4.72 -16.32
N GLY A 61 -6.14 4.95 -17.19
CA GLY A 61 -5.17 6.04 -17.07
C GLY A 61 -4.05 5.74 -16.06
N ILE A 62 -3.70 4.47 -15.84
CA ILE A 62 -2.63 4.07 -14.93
C ILE A 62 -1.59 3.16 -15.60
N PRO A 63 -0.34 3.08 -15.10
CA PRO A 63 0.66 2.16 -15.65
C PRO A 63 0.22 0.69 -15.55
N TYR A 64 0.55 -0.12 -16.55
CA TYR A 64 0.08 -1.51 -16.60
C TYR A 64 0.59 -2.37 -15.42
N GLN A 65 1.78 -2.11 -14.88
CA GLN A 65 2.25 -2.78 -13.67
C GLN A 65 1.42 -2.41 -12.44
N THR A 66 1.04 -1.14 -12.32
CA THR A 66 0.17 -0.65 -11.23
C THR A 66 -1.21 -1.28 -11.34
N TYR A 67 -1.78 -1.30 -12.54
CA TYR A 67 -3.06 -1.97 -12.81
C TYR A 67 -3.02 -3.45 -12.42
N MET A 68 -1.97 -4.18 -12.81
CA MET A 68 -1.84 -5.59 -12.44
C MET A 68 -1.79 -5.79 -10.92
N LYS A 69 -1.02 -4.97 -10.20
CA LYS A 69 -0.92 -5.05 -8.74
C LYS A 69 -2.27 -4.80 -8.08
N ASP A 70 -2.97 -3.75 -8.51
CA ASP A 70 -4.27 -3.36 -7.98
C ASP A 70 -5.33 -4.46 -8.20
N VAL A 71 -5.47 -4.93 -9.44
CA VAL A 71 -6.45 -5.98 -9.77
C VAL A 71 -6.16 -7.27 -9.04
N LEU A 72 -4.89 -7.72 -9.01
CA LEU A 72 -4.51 -8.95 -8.34
C LEU A 72 -4.82 -8.88 -6.83
N PHE A 73 -4.46 -7.76 -6.18
CA PHE A 73 -4.70 -7.57 -4.77
C PHE A 73 -6.19 -7.52 -4.44
N ARG A 74 -6.96 -6.72 -5.20
CA ARG A 74 -8.41 -6.60 -5.00
C ARG A 74 -9.11 -7.94 -5.18
N GLN A 75 -8.76 -8.70 -6.22
CA GLN A 75 -9.37 -10.01 -6.45
C GLN A 75 -9.01 -10.99 -5.32
N ALA A 76 -7.75 -11.03 -4.89
CA ALA A 76 -7.34 -11.90 -3.78
C ALA A 76 -8.10 -11.59 -2.47
N VAL A 77 -8.34 -10.31 -2.17
CA VAL A 77 -9.16 -9.91 -1.02
C VAL A 77 -10.59 -10.43 -1.13
N GLU A 78 -11.22 -10.29 -2.29
CA GLU A 78 -12.58 -10.79 -2.52
C GLU A 78 -12.66 -12.33 -2.44
N ASP A 79 -11.66 -13.03 -2.99
CA ASP A 79 -11.59 -14.50 -2.94
C ASP A 79 -11.47 -15.00 -1.48
N VAL A 80 -10.63 -14.34 -0.67
CA VAL A 80 -10.47 -14.65 0.76
C VAL A 80 -11.77 -14.41 1.52
N LYS A 81 -12.45 -13.27 1.28
CA LYS A 81 -13.75 -12.98 1.90
C LYS A 81 -14.79 -14.04 1.53
N ALA A 82 -14.90 -14.38 0.24
CA ALA A 82 -15.83 -15.38 -0.24
C ALA A 82 -15.60 -16.73 0.45
N PHE A 83 -14.34 -17.16 0.57
CA PHE A 83 -13.98 -18.41 1.24
C PHE A 83 -14.32 -18.39 2.74
N GLN A 84 -14.06 -17.29 3.44
CA GLN A 84 -14.40 -17.14 4.86
C GLN A 84 -15.92 -17.17 5.08
N SER A 85 -16.70 -16.51 4.23
CA SER A 85 -18.16 -16.54 4.30
C SER A 85 -18.73 -17.96 4.06
N LEU A 86 -18.18 -18.71 3.10
CA LEU A 86 -18.54 -20.11 2.87
C LEU A 86 -18.22 -20.98 4.09
N THR A 87 -17.06 -20.78 4.70
CA THR A 87 -16.61 -21.58 5.85
C THR A 87 -17.41 -21.28 7.12
N ASN A 88 -17.82 -20.03 7.33
CA ASN A 88 -18.65 -19.64 8.47
C ASN A 88 -20.13 -20.04 8.32
N GLY A 89 -20.61 -20.30 7.10
CA GLY A 89 -21.96 -20.82 6.86
C GLY A 89 -22.09 -22.35 6.97
N LEU A 90 -20.97 -23.06 7.15
CA LEU A 90 -20.90 -24.52 7.31
C LEU A 90 -20.71 -24.96 8.78
N LYS A 91 -20.73 -24.02 9.73
CA LYS A 91 -20.68 -24.29 11.17
C LYS A 91 -22.04 -24.11 11.83
#